data_AF-A0A833YVM0-F1
#
_entry.id   AF-A0A833YVM0-F1
#
_cell.length_a   1.000
_cell.length_b   1.000
_cell.length_c   1.000
_cell.angle_alpha   90.00
_cell.angle_beta   90.00
_cell.angle_gamma   90.00
#
_symmetry.space_group_name_H-M   'P 1'
#
loop_
_entity.id
_entity.type
_entity.pdbx_description
1 polymer ?
#
loop_
_entity_poly.entity_id
_entity_poly.type
_entity_poly.pdbx_seq_one_letter_code
_entity_poly.pdbx_strand_id
1 'polypeptide(L)'
;MKWFQTLVHLLKGNIGTGLLGLPLAVKNAGILMGPLSLLLIGIVAVHCMGILVKCAHHFCRRLNKPFVDYGETVMYGLESSPVSWLRNHAHWGRHTVDFFLIVTQLGFCCVYFVFLADNFKQVIEAANATTNDCHINETVILTPTMDSRLYMLTFLPFLVLLVCIRNLRVLSIFSLLANVTMLVSLVMIYQFIVQRIPDPSRLPLVAPWKTYPLFFGTAIFAFEGIGMVLPLENKMKDPRRFPVILYVGMAIVTALYISLGCLGYLQFGANIQGSITLNLPNCWLYQSVKLLYSIGIFFTYGLQFYVPAEIIVPFFVSRVPEHWELVVDLAIRTMLVCLTCVLAILIPRLDLVISLVGSVSSSALALIIPPLLEITTYYSEGMSPLAIAKDALISILGFVGFVVGTYEALYELIQPSNAPIFINSTSASA
;
A
#
# COMPACT_ATOMS: atom_id res chain seq x y z
N MET A 1 -19.84 -10.70 9.35
CA MET A 1 -20.09 -9.35 8.79
C MET A 1 -21.22 -9.39 7.75
N LYS A 2 -22.01 -8.32 7.63
CA LYS A 2 -22.98 -8.14 6.53
C LYS A 2 -22.25 -7.67 5.25
N TRP A 3 -22.86 -7.86 4.08
CA TRP A 3 -22.31 -7.48 2.75
C TRP A 3 -21.68 -6.07 2.72
N PHE A 4 -22.41 -5.05 3.18
CA PHE A 4 -21.94 -3.66 3.17
C PHE A 4 -20.73 -3.44 4.10
N GLN A 5 -20.72 -4.08 5.27
CA GLN A 5 -19.59 -3.98 6.20
C GLN A 5 -18.33 -4.58 5.58
N THR A 6 -18.46 -5.75 4.94
CA THR A 6 -17.36 -6.39 4.22
C THR A 6 -16.83 -5.49 3.11
N LEU A 7 -17.71 -4.90 2.30
CA LEU A 7 -17.32 -3.95 1.26
C LEU A 7 -16.52 -2.77 1.85
N VAL A 8 -17.01 -2.16 2.93
CA VAL A 8 -16.31 -1.04 3.59
C VAL A 8 -14.93 -1.46 4.12
N HIS A 9 -14.81 -2.66 4.69
CA HIS A 9 -13.51 -3.19 5.14
C HIS A 9 -12.55 -3.48 3.99
N LEU A 10 -13.06 -3.99 2.86
CA LEU A 10 -12.26 -4.21 1.65
C LEU A 10 -11.76 -2.88 1.06
N LEU A 11 -12.66 -1.91 0.91
CA LEU A 11 -12.31 -0.56 0.44
C LEU A 11 -11.29 0.08 1.36
N LYS A 12 -11.49 -0.03 2.68
CA LYS A 12 -10.54 0.46 3.68
C LYS A 12 -9.16 -0.17 3.55
N GLY A 13 -9.10 -1.49 3.35
CA GLY A 13 -7.83 -2.22 3.23
C GLY A 13 -6.98 -1.73 2.06
N ASN A 14 -7.61 -1.22 0.99
CA ASN A 14 -6.93 -0.71 -0.20
C ASN A 14 -6.78 0.82 -0.18
N ILE A 15 -7.70 1.58 0.43
CA ILE A 15 -7.66 3.05 0.48
C ILE A 15 -6.77 3.50 1.63
N GLY A 16 -5.47 3.64 1.35
CA GLY A 16 -4.45 4.16 2.27
C GLY A 16 -3.51 5.16 1.61
N THR A 17 -2.27 5.24 2.10
CA THR A 17 -1.24 6.14 1.53
C THR A 17 -0.88 5.81 0.08
N GLY A 18 -1.08 4.57 -0.37
CA GLY A 18 -0.86 4.16 -1.76
C GLY A 18 -1.66 5.01 -2.75
N LEU A 19 -2.93 5.30 -2.42
CA LEU A 19 -3.79 6.19 -3.21
C LEU A 19 -3.18 7.58 -3.39
N LEU A 20 -2.62 8.15 -2.31
CA LEU A 20 -2.08 9.50 -2.32
C LEU A 20 -0.78 9.62 -3.13
N GLY A 21 -0.06 8.52 -3.35
CA GLY A 21 1.15 8.45 -4.17
C GLY A 21 0.88 8.18 -5.67
N LEU A 22 -0.34 7.80 -6.04
CA LEU A 22 -0.69 7.50 -7.44
C LEU A 22 -0.48 8.66 -8.43
N PRO A 23 -0.72 9.93 -8.08
CA PRO A 23 -0.42 11.04 -9.01
C PRO A 23 1.05 11.10 -9.42
N LEU A 24 1.97 10.87 -8.49
CA LEU A 24 3.40 10.77 -8.79
C LEU A 24 3.70 9.51 -9.60
N ALA A 25 3.01 8.40 -9.34
CA ALA A 25 3.12 7.21 -10.18
C ALA A 25 2.71 7.52 -11.63
N VAL A 26 1.57 8.19 -11.84
CA VAL A 26 1.12 8.58 -13.19
C VAL A 26 2.11 9.53 -13.85
N LYS A 27 2.77 10.43 -13.11
CA LYS A 27 3.91 11.21 -13.63
C LYS A 27 5.04 10.32 -14.16
N ASN A 28 5.38 9.25 -13.44
CA ASN A 28 6.44 8.31 -13.81
C ASN A 28 6.11 7.40 -15.00
N ALA A 29 4.83 7.29 -15.39
CA ALA A 29 4.39 6.53 -16.56
C ALA A 29 3.95 7.42 -17.74
N GLY A 30 3.43 8.62 -17.48
CA GLY A 30 2.81 9.52 -18.44
C GLY A 30 1.29 9.57 -18.32
N ILE A 31 0.67 10.65 -18.81
CA ILE A 31 -0.77 10.90 -18.61
C ILE A 31 -1.67 9.90 -19.37
N LEU A 32 -1.17 9.29 -20.45
CA LEU A 32 -1.89 8.25 -21.20
C LEU A 32 -1.51 6.85 -20.70
N MET A 33 -0.21 6.57 -20.56
CA MET A 33 0.24 5.24 -20.18
C MET A 33 -0.07 4.89 -18.72
N GLY A 34 -0.05 5.88 -17.82
CA GLY A 34 -0.43 5.73 -16.41
C GLY A 34 -1.82 5.11 -16.19
N PRO A 35 -2.92 5.75 -16.63
CA PRO A 35 -4.27 5.19 -16.44
C PRO A 35 -4.49 3.84 -17.12
N LEU A 36 -3.95 3.63 -18.33
CA LEU A 36 -4.03 2.34 -19.03
C LEU A 36 -3.35 1.24 -18.23
N SER A 37 -2.16 1.53 -17.68
CA SER A 37 -1.41 0.58 -16.88
C SER A 37 -2.06 0.34 -15.51
N LEU A 38 -2.63 1.37 -14.87
CA LEU A 38 -3.39 1.22 -13.63
C LEU A 38 -4.63 0.34 -13.84
N LEU A 39 -5.34 0.50 -14.96
CA LEU A 39 -6.47 -0.34 -15.29
C LEU A 39 -6.04 -1.79 -15.51
N LEU A 40 -4.96 -2.01 -16.28
CA LEU A 40 -4.42 -3.35 -16.52
C LEU A 40 -3.97 -4.04 -15.23
N ILE A 41 -3.17 -3.33 -14.41
CA ILE A 41 -2.70 -3.84 -13.12
C ILE A 41 -3.88 -4.12 -12.19
N GLY A 42 -4.89 -3.25 -12.15
CA GLY A 42 -6.10 -3.46 -11.38
C GLY A 42 -6.85 -4.72 -11.81
N ILE A 43 -7.05 -4.94 -13.11
CA ILE A 43 -7.69 -6.15 -13.64
C ILE A 43 -6.90 -7.41 -13.24
N VAL A 44 -5.58 -7.40 -13.40
CA VAL A 44 -4.72 -8.54 -13.08
C VAL A 44 -4.71 -8.80 -11.56
N ALA A 45 -4.62 -7.76 -10.73
CA ALA A 45 -4.65 -7.90 -9.27
C ALA A 45 -5.98 -8.48 -8.79
N VAL A 46 -7.11 -8.00 -9.32
CA VAL A 46 -8.45 -8.53 -8.99
C VAL A 46 -8.59 -9.98 -9.44
N HIS A 47 -8.08 -10.30 -10.63
CA HIS A 47 -8.04 -11.68 -11.12
C HIS A 47 -7.26 -12.58 -10.16
N CYS A 48 -6.08 -12.15 -9.70
CA CYS A 48 -5.25 -12.91 -8.76
C CYS A 48 -5.89 -13.07 -7.37
N MET A 49 -6.54 -12.02 -6.84
CA MET A 49 -7.35 -12.15 -5.62
C MET A 49 -8.49 -13.17 -5.79
N GLY A 50 -9.13 -13.18 -6.97
CA GLY A 50 -10.16 -14.14 -7.32
C GLY A 50 -9.64 -15.57 -7.43
N ILE A 51 -8.44 -15.77 -7.99
CA ILE A 51 -7.75 -17.07 -7.99
C ILE A 51 -7.57 -17.57 -6.56
N LEU A 52 -7.03 -16.72 -5.68
CA LEU A 52 -6.74 -17.09 -4.30
C LEU A 52 -8.00 -17.58 -3.57
N VAL A 53 -9.11 -16.84 -3.71
CA VAL A 53 -10.42 -17.21 -3.14
C VAL A 53 -10.92 -18.55 -3.70
N LYS A 54 -10.78 -18.78 -5.01
CA LYS A 54 -11.20 -20.05 -5.63
C LYS A 54 -10.39 -21.24 -5.10
N CYS A 55 -9.07 -21.09 -4.99
CA CYS A 55 -8.19 -22.12 -4.46
C CYS A 55 -8.49 -22.39 -2.98
N ALA A 56 -8.69 -21.35 -2.17
CA ALA A 56 -9.10 -21.48 -0.77
C ALA A 56 -10.42 -22.25 -0.63
N HIS A 57 -11.44 -21.90 -1.42
CA HIS A 57 -12.71 -22.63 -1.44
C HIS A 57 -12.57 -24.10 -1.85
N HIS A 58 -11.70 -24.39 -2.83
CA HIS A 58 -11.42 -25.75 -3.25
C HIS A 58 -10.87 -26.58 -2.08
N PHE A 59 -9.86 -26.06 -1.38
CA PHE A 59 -9.26 -26.76 -0.23
C PHE A 59 -10.17 -26.83 0.99
N CYS A 60 -10.97 -25.80 1.30
CA CYS A 60 -11.97 -25.86 2.36
C CYS A 60 -12.96 -27.02 2.13
N ARG A 61 -13.42 -27.21 0.89
CA ARG A 61 -14.33 -28.32 0.53
C ARG A 61 -13.64 -29.68 0.58
N ARG A 62 -12.41 -29.78 0.04
CA ARG A 62 -11.66 -31.04 -0.05
C ARG A 62 -11.18 -31.55 1.32
N LEU A 63 -10.73 -30.65 2.20
CA LEU A 63 -10.20 -30.97 3.53
C LEU A 63 -11.25 -30.87 4.65
N ASN A 64 -12.50 -30.53 4.31
CA ASN A 64 -13.60 -30.30 5.25
C ASN A 64 -13.23 -29.32 6.39
N LYS A 65 -12.47 -28.28 6.05
CA LYS A 65 -12.10 -27.18 6.96
C LYS A 65 -13.06 -26.00 6.80
N PRO A 66 -13.43 -25.29 7.88
CA PRO A 66 -14.33 -24.15 7.80
C PRO A 66 -13.72 -22.95 7.07
N PHE A 67 -12.40 -22.77 7.21
CA PHE A 67 -11.63 -21.72 6.56
C PHE A 67 -10.15 -22.13 6.44
N VAL A 68 -9.43 -21.45 5.55
CA VAL A 68 -7.97 -21.52 5.40
C VAL A 68 -7.40 -20.11 5.32
N ASP A 69 -6.17 -19.92 5.78
CA ASP A 69 -5.40 -18.69 5.57
C ASP A 69 -4.61 -18.74 4.24
N TYR A 70 -3.95 -17.64 3.88
CA TYR A 70 -3.20 -17.58 2.61
C TYR A 70 -2.01 -18.56 2.61
N GLY A 71 -1.23 -18.59 3.70
CA GLY A 71 -0.10 -19.51 3.83
C GLY A 71 -0.51 -20.99 3.76
N GLU A 72 -1.61 -21.36 4.40
CA GLU A 72 -2.23 -22.69 4.36
C GLU A 72 -2.71 -23.03 2.96
N THR A 73 -3.36 -22.09 2.26
CA THR A 73 -3.83 -22.32 0.89
C THR A 73 -2.66 -22.66 -0.03
N VAL A 74 -1.53 -21.96 0.11
CA VAL A 74 -0.32 -22.24 -0.66
C VAL A 74 0.31 -23.58 -0.27
N MET A 75 0.37 -23.91 1.03
CA MET A 75 0.85 -25.20 1.50
C MET A 75 0.04 -26.35 0.88
N TYR A 76 -1.29 -26.30 0.93
CA TYR A 76 -2.14 -27.34 0.36
C TYR A 76 -2.08 -27.41 -1.17
N GLY A 77 -1.89 -26.26 -1.83
CA GLY A 77 -1.59 -26.18 -3.26
C GLY A 77 -0.32 -26.95 -3.62
N LEU A 78 0.76 -26.72 -2.88
CA LEU A 78 2.04 -27.39 -3.09
C LEU A 78 1.98 -28.89 -2.76
N GLU A 79 1.24 -29.31 -1.74
CA GLU A 79 1.02 -30.73 -1.41
C GLU A 79 0.29 -31.48 -2.53
N SER A 80 -0.58 -30.77 -3.27
CA SER A 80 -1.33 -31.33 -4.40
C SER A 80 -0.55 -31.32 -5.72
N SER A 81 0.66 -30.74 -5.72
CA SER A 81 1.48 -30.61 -6.92
C SER A 81 1.96 -31.96 -7.47
N PRO A 82 2.03 -32.13 -8.81
CA PRO A 82 2.60 -33.34 -9.42
C PRO A 82 4.11 -33.47 -9.17
N VAL A 83 4.80 -32.38 -8.83
CA VAL A 83 6.25 -32.37 -8.64
C VAL A 83 6.60 -32.85 -7.23
N SER A 84 7.28 -33.99 -7.15
CA SER A 84 7.67 -34.62 -5.88
C SER A 84 8.47 -33.71 -4.95
N TRP A 85 9.33 -32.86 -5.51
CA TRP A 85 10.12 -31.90 -4.74
C TRP A 85 9.25 -30.83 -4.06
N LEU A 86 8.30 -30.23 -4.79
CA LEU A 86 7.40 -29.20 -4.24
C LEU A 86 6.47 -29.79 -3.18
N ARG A 87 5.99 -31.02 -3.40
CA ARG A 87 5.15 -31.73 -2.43
C ARG A 87 5.86 -31.98 -1.11
N ASN A 88 7.14 -32.40 -1.15
CA ASN A 88 7.93 -32.66 0.05
C ASN A 88 8.32 -31.38 0.80
N HIS A 89 8.33 -30.23 0.11
CA HIS A 89 8.70 -28.93 0.68
C HIS A 89 7.51 -27.97 0.82
N ALA A 90 6.28 -28.47 0.87
CA ALA A 90 5.08 -27.63 0.89
C ALA A 90 5.04 -26.62 2.07
N HIS A 91 5.58 -27.00 3.23
CA HIS A 91 5.72 -26.09 4.38
C HIS A 91 6.57 -24.85 4.06
N TRP A 92 7.53 -24.94 3.15
CA TRP A 92 8.33 -23.80 2.71
C TRP A 92 7.48 -22.76 1.99
N GLY A 93 6.43 -23.18 1.28
CA GLY A 93 5.46 -22.28 0.65
C GLY A 93 4.71 -21.42 1.67
N ARG A 94 4.23 -22.03 2.76
CA ARG A 94 3.60 -21.30 3.87
C ARG A 94 4.53 -20.25 4.44
N HIS A 95 5.76 -20.66 4.78
CA HIS A 95 6.76 -19.75 5.34
C HIS A 95 7.13 -18.61 4.38
N THR A 96 7.18 -18.88 3.08
CA THR A 96 7.44 -17.85 2.06
C THR A 96 6.31 -16.82 2.01
N VAL A 97 5.06 -17.25 2.02
CA VAL A 97 3.89 -16.34 2.05
C VAL A 97 3.88 -15.52 3.32
N ASP A 98 4.05 -16.16 4.48
CA ASP A 98 4.06 -15.48 5.78
C ASP A 98 5.19 -14.45 5.86
N PHE A 99 6.37 -14.78 5.34
CA PHE A 99 7.50 -13.85 5.24
C PHE A 99 7.16 -12.62 4.39
N PHE A 100 6.64 -12.81 3.17
CA PHE A 100 6.28 -11.68 2.32
C PHE A 100 5.11 -10.87 2.88
N LEU A 101 4.15 -11.51 3.56
CA LEU A 101 3.08 -10.81 4.28
C LEU A 101 3.67 -9.91 5.36
N ILE A 102 4.57 -10.44 6.20
CA ILE A 102 5.26 -9.65 7.23
C ILE A 102 6.00 -8.46 6.60
N VAL A 103 6.82 -8.71 5.57
CA VAL A 103 7.61 -7.66 4.90
C VAL A 103 6.70 -6.57 4.32
N THR A 104 5.60 -6.95 3.66
CA THR A 104 4.64 -6.00 3.08
C THR A 104 4.00 -5.13 4.15
N GLN A 105 3.53 -5.75 5.24
CA GLN A 105 2.80 -5.07 6.30
C GLN A 105 3.70 -4.14 7.12
N LEU A 106 4.92 -4.58 7.43
CA LEU A 106 5.93 -3.72 8.05
C LEU A 106 6.37 -2.61 7.09
N GLY A 107 6.45 -2.88 5.78
CA GLY A 107 6.69 -1.88 4.75
C GLY A 107 5.64 -0.77 4.76
N PHE A 108 4.36 -1.11 4.89
CA PHE A 108 3.28 -0.12 4.96
C PHE A 108 3.39 0.72 6.24
N CYS A 109 3.75 0.09 7.36
CA CYS A 109 4.04 0.79 8.60
C CYS A 109 5.19 1.80 8.43
N CYS A 110 6.24 1.46 7.67
CA CYS A 110 7.32 2.39 7.35
C CYS A 110 6.80 3.59 6.52
N VAL A 111 6.00 3.34 5.48
CA VAL A 111 5.38 4.41 4.67
C VAL A 111 4.53 5.34 5.54
N TYR A 112 3.78 4.80 6.50
CA TYR A 112 2.96 5.59 7.41
C TYR A 112 3.81 6.49 8.33
N PHE A 113 4.96 6.01 8.82
CA PHE A 113 5.91 6.86 9.57
C PHE A 113 6.37 8.06 8.73
N VAL A 114 6.82 7.80 7.49
CA VAL A 114 7.30 8.87 6.59
C VAL A 114 6.17 9.85 6.26
N PHE A 115 4.97 9.33 5.95
CA PHE A 115 3.80 10.15 5.64
C PHE A 115 3.40 11.04 6.82
N LEU A 116 3.31 10.50 8.03
CA LEU A 116 2.98 11.26 9.23
C LEU A 116 4.01 12.37 9.47
N ALA A 117 5.30 12.04 9.39
CA ALA A 117 6.37 13.00 9.61
C ALA A 117 6.34 14.14 8.58
N ASP A 118 6.22 13.84 7.29
CA ASP A 118 6.25 14.86 6.23
C ASP A 118 5.02 15.77 6.27
N ASN A 119 3.83 15.23 6.51
CA ASN A 119 2.62 16.05 6.61
C ASN A 119 2.64 16.94 7.86
N PHE A 120 3.06 16.41 9.02
CA PHE A 120 3.16 17.23 10.24
C PHE A 120 4.26 18.28 10.14
N LYS A 121 5.41 17.94 9.56
CA LYS A 121 6.48 18.89 9.29
C LYS A 121 5.95 20.07 8.47
N GLN A 122 5.26 19.81 7.36
CA GLN A 122 4.69 20.89 6.53
C GLN A 122 3.66 21.74 7.29
N VAL A 123 2.83 21.13 8.14
CA VAL A 123 1.85 21.88 8.94
C VAL A 123 2.55 22.83 9.92
N ILE A 124 3.62 22.37 10.57
CA ILE A 124 4.37 23.16 11.56
C ILE A 124 5.20 24.25 10.87
N GLU A 125 5.87 23.94 9.76
CA GLU A 125 6.65 24.92 8.99
C GLU A 125 5.78 26.03 8.39
N ALA A 126 4.53 25.70 8.06
CA ALA A 126 3.56 26.66 7.54
C ALA A 126 2.76 27.39 8.63
N ALA A 127 2.85 27.00 9.90
CA ALA A 127 1.96 27.51 10.96
C ALA A 127 1.99 29.04 11.09
N ASN A 128 3.19 29.65 11.03
CA ASN A 128 3.36 31.10 11.16
C ASN A 128 2.96 31.89 9.91
N ALA A 129 2.74 31.20 8.79
CA ALA A 129 2.41 31.80 7.50
C ALA A 129 1.10 31.23 6.92
N THR A 130 0.29 30.60 7.76
CA THR A 130 -1.02 30.06 7.39
C THR A 130 -2.02 31.20 7.31
N THR A 131 -2.52 31.45 6.10
CA THR A 131 -3.51 32.49 5.81
C THR A 131 -4.92 31.89 5.62
N ASN A 132 -5.96 32.69 5.82
CA ASN A 132 -7.35 32.29 5.57
C ASN A 132 -7.71 32.26 4.07
N ASP A 133 -7.03 33.08 3.26
CA ASP A 133 -7.18 33.09 1.80
C ASP A 133 -6.41 31.96 1.13
N CYS A 134 -7.15 31.00 0.58
CA CYS A 134 -6.58 29.87 -0.18
C CYS A 134 -6.24 30.22 -1.65
N HIS A 135 -6.37 31.49 -2.06
CA HIS A 135 -6.21 31.94 -3.45
C HIS A 135 -4.95 32.77 -3.72
N ILE A 136 -4.23 33.20 -2.68
CA ILE A 136 -3.08 34.09 -2.82
C ILE A 136 -1.80 33.24 -2.92
N ASN A 137 -1.10 33.35 -4.05
CA ASN A 137 0.24 32.79 -4.28
C ASN A 137 1.31 33.65 -3.60
N GLU A 138 1.23 33.83 -2.28
CA GLU A 138 2.35 34.43 -1.56
C GLU A 138 3.43 33.36 -1.33
N THR A 139 4.68 33.74 -1.60
CA THR A 139 5.86 32.95 -1.29
C THR A 139 6.02 32.92 0.23
N VAL A 140 5.33 31.97 0.85
CA VAL A 140 5.43 31.70 2.27
C VAL A 140 6.89 31.35 2.59
N ILE A 141 7.53 32.17 3.42
CA ILE A 141 8.83 31.85 4.01
C ILE A 141 8.56 30.73 5.03
N LEU A 142 8.73 29.47 4.59
CA LEU A 142 8.74 28.34 5.52
C LEU A 142 9.89 28.59 6.51
N THR A 143 9.57 28.72 7.79
CA THR A 143 10.61 28.72 8.81
C THR A 143 11.24 27.32 8.79
N PRO A 144 12.54 27.17 8.53
CA PRO A 144 13.15 25.86 8.46
C PRO A 144 13.01 25.19 9.83
N THR A 145 12.25 24.10 9.90
CA THR A 145 12.17 23.27 11.10
C THR A 145 13.12 22.09 10.99
N MET A 146 13.11 21.27 12.04
CA MET A 146 13.93 20.09 12.22
C MET A 146 13.80 19.09 11.04
N ASP A 147 14.83 18.27 10.86
CA ASP A 147 14.86 17.19 9.87
C ASP A 147 13.64 16.26 10.03
N SER A 148 13.09 15.72 8.93
CA SER A 148 11.87 14.88 8.97
C SER A 148 12.04 13.66 9.88
N ARG A 149 13.28 13.19 10.04
CA ARG A 149 13.69 12.11 10.95
C ARG A 149 13.33 12.38 12.42
N LEU A 150 13.41 13.62 12.88
CA LEU A 150 13.07 13.98 14.27
C LEU A 150 11.56 13.90 14.51
N TYR A 151 10.76 14.27 13.52
CA TYR A 151 9.31 14.06 13.56
C TYR A 151 8.94 12.57 13.61
N MET A 152 9.63 11.71 12.86
CA MET A 152 9.43 10.25 12.94
C MET A 152 9.71 9.72 14.36
N LEU A 153 10.80 10.16 14.99
CA LEU A 153 11.13 9.79 16.37
C LEU A 153 10.10 10.32 17.38
N THR A 154 9.50 11.47 17.11
CA THR A 154 8.45 12.06 17.96
C THR A 154 7.17 11.21 17.91
N PHE A 155 6.83 10.65 16.75
CA PHE A 155 5.66 9.77 16.60
C PHE A 155 5.87 8.35 17.15
N LEU A 156 7.12 7.89 17.29
CA LEU A 156 7.46 6.56 17.79
C LEU A 156 6.74 6.19 19.11
N PRO A 157 6.83 6.95 20.22
CA PRO A 157 6.17 6.58 21.47
C PRO A 157 4.64 6.48 21.34
N PHE A 158 4.02 7.33 20.52
CA PHE A 158 2.57 7.30 20.29
C PHE A 158 2.14 6.07 19.49
N LEU A 159 2.91 5.68 18.48
CA LEU A 159 2.64 4.47 17.69
C LEU A 159 2.92 3.19 18.49
N VAL A 160 3.94 3.18 19.35
CA VAL A 160 4.15 2.09 20.32
C VAL A 160 2.93 1.96 21.23
N LEU A 161 2.46 3.06 21.82
CA LEU A 161 1.27 3.05 22.68
C LEU A 161 0.04 2.53 21.93
N LEU A 162 -0.16 2.94 20.67
CA LEU A 162 -1.27 2.49 19.84
C LEU A 162 -1.23 0.98 19.61
N VAL A 163 -0.05 0.42 19.29
CA VAL A 163 0.12 -1.01 19.03
C VAL A 163 0.00 -1.86 20.31
N CYS A 164 0.30 -1.30 21.47
CA CYS A 164 0.06 -1.96 22.75
C CYS A 164 -1.44 -2.16 23.05
N ILE A 165 -2.35 -1.47 22.34
CA ILE A 165 -3.79 -1.68 22.48
C ILE A 165 -4.19 -3.01 21.84
N ARG A 166 -4.29 -4.06 22.67
CA ARG A 166 -4.69 -5.41 22.24
C ARG A 166 -6.18 -5.56 21.94
N ASN A 167 -7.01 -4.62 22.42
CA ASN A 167 -8.45 -4.72 22.25
C ASN A 167 -8.88 -4.23 20.86
N LEU A 168 -9.02 -5.18 19.93
CA LEU A 168 -9.51 -4.93 18.57
C LEU A 168 -10.83 -4.18 18.51
N ARG A 169 -11.72 -4.33 19.50
CA ARG A 169 -13.00 -3.58 19.50
C ARG A 169 -12.76 -2.09 19.66
N VAL A 170 -11.85 -1.70 20.55
CA VAL A 170 -11.48 -0.30 20.78
C VAL A 170 -10.79 0.25 19.53
N LEU A 171 -9.79 -0.48 19.00
CA LEU A 171 -9.08 -0.08 17.79
C LEU A 171 -10.03 0.05 16.59
N SER A 172 -11.02 -0.85 16.47
CA SER A 172 -12.02 -0.80 15.40
C SER A 172 -12.91 0.44 15.47
N ILE A 173 -13.23 0.97 16.65
CA ILE A 173 -14.03 2.21 16.79
C ILE A 173 -13.21 3.42 16.33
N PHE A 174 -11.98 3.56 16.82
CA PHE A 174 -11.07 4.62 16.38
C PHE A 174 -10.81 4.56 14.88
N SER A 175 -10.65 3.35 14.36
CA SER A 175 -10.40 3.14 12.95
C SER A 175 -11.65 3.40 12.08
N LEU A 176 -12.86 3.29 12.64
CA LEU A 176 -14.07 3.72 11.94
C LEU A 176 -14.15 5.24 11.87
N LEU A 177 -13.80 5.95 12.95
CA LEU A 177 -13.69 7.41 12.93
C LEU A 177 -12.61 7.90 11.94
N ALA A 178 -11.45 7.24 11.95
CA ALA A 178 -10.35 7.49 11.02
C ALA A 178 -10.78 7.37 9.55
N ASN A 179 -11.62 6.39 9.22
CA ASN A 179 -12.14 6.25 7.86
C ASN A 179 -13.01 7.44 7.45
N VAL A 180 -13.85 7.94 8.36
CA VAL A 180 -14.71 9.10 8.08
C VAL A 180 -13.84 10.33 7.83
N THR A 181 -12.82 10.57 8.67
CA THR A 181 -11.92 11.72 8.50
C THR A 181 -11.09 11.61 7.21
N MET A 182 -10.59 10.43 6.86
CA MET A 182 -9.89 10.18 5.58
C MET A 182 -10.80 10.39 4.38
N LEU A 183 -12.06 9.93 4.45
CA LEU A 183 -13.03 10.12 3.37
C LEU A 183 -13.35 11.60 3.16
N VAL A 184 -13.62 12.35 4.24
CA VAL A 184 -13.84 13.80 4.18
C VAL A 184 -12.63 14.51 3.58
N SER A 185 -11.42 14.15 4.05
CA SER A 185 -10.17 14.70 3.54
C SER A 185 -9.97 14.41 2.05
N LEU A 186 -10.29 13.19 1.61
CA LEU A 186 -10.24 12.80 0.20
C LEU A 186 -11.22 13.60 -0.66
N VAL A 187 -12.45 13.81 -0.20
CA VAL A 187 -13.45 14.65 -0.89
C VAL A 187 -12.94 16.09 -1.04
N MET A 188 -12.34 16.66 0.00
CA MET A 188 -11.74 18.01 -0.06
C MET A 188 -10.57 18.09 -1.03
N ILE A 189 -9.73 17.05 -1.09
CA ILE A 189 -8.64 16.94 -2.09
C ILE A 189 -9.22 16.93 -3.51
N TYR A 190 -10.26 16.13 -3.77
CA TYR A 190 -10.92 16.11 -5.08
C TYR A 190 -11.52 17.46 -5.46
N GLN A 191 -12.20 18.12 -4.52
CA GLN A 191 -12.75 19.46 -4.74
C GLN A 191 -11.67 20.45 -5.16
N PHE A 192 -10.50 20.42 -4.52
CA PHE A 192 -9.37 21.29 -4.90
C PHE A 192 -8.85 21.00 -6.31
N ILE A 193 -8.64 19.72 -6.64
CA ILE A 193 -8.07 19.31 -7.92
C ILE A 193 -8.97 19.70 -9.09
N VAL A 194 -10.28 19.56 -8.94
CA VAL A 194 -11.24 19.80 -10.04
C VAL A 194 -11.45 21.30 -10.31
N GLN A 195 -11.09 22.19 -9.36
CA GLN A 195 -11.30 23.63 -9.51
C GLN A 195 -10.45 24.29 -10.61
N ARG A 196 -9.25 23.78 -10.94
CA ARG A 196 -8.35 24.39 -11.93
C ARG A 196 -7.57 23.37 -12.77
N ILE A 197 -8.28 22.52 -13.50
CA ILE A 197 -7.64 21.52 -14.38
C ILE A 197 -6.85 22.22 -15.50
N PRO A 198 -5.51 22.10 -15.55
CA PRO A 198 -4.69 22.68 -16.61
C PRO A 198 -4.83 21.94 -17.95
N ASP A 199 -4.42 22.58 -19.05
CA ASP A 199 -4.42 21.95 -20.37
C ASP A 199 -3.52 20.69 -20.40
N PRO A 200 -4.07 19.50 -20.75
CA PRO A 200 -3.32 18.24 -20.73
C PRO A 200 -2.22 18.18 -21.79
N SER A 201 -2.30 19.01 -22.85
CA SER A 201 -1.34 19.04 -23.96
C SER A 201 0.09 19.41 -23.56
N ARG A 202 0.29 19.93 -22.34
CA ARG A 202 1.60 20.30 -21.80
C ARG A 202 2.33 19.14 -21.11
N LEU A 203 1.66 18.01 -20.91
CA LEU A 203 2.21 16.86 -20.18
C LEU A 203 2.60 15.72 -21.13
N PRO A 204 3.68 14.97 -20.83
CA PRO A 204 4.09 13.83 -21.63
C PRO A 204 3.01 12.73 -21.60
N LEU A 205 2.56 12.32 -22.79
CA LEU A 205 1.64 11.18 -22.98
C LEU A 205 2.24 9.89 -22.40
N VAL A 206 3.53 9.68 -22.65
CA VAL A 206 4.34 8.55 -22.18
C VAL A 206 5.62 9.11 -21.59
N ALA A 207 5.92 8.71 -20.35
CA ALA A 207 7.17 9.06 -19.66
C ALA A 207 8.30 8.11 -20.08
N PRO A 208 9.58 8.46 -19.81
CA PRO A 208 10.71 7.58 -20.11
C PRO A 208 10.57 6.20 -19.47
N TRP A 209 10.97 5.15 -20.19
CA TRP A 209 10.90 3.76 -19.69
C TRP A 209 11.66 3.54 -18.37
N LYS A 210 12.67 4.35 -18.07
CA LYS A 210 13.43 4.29 -16.81
C LYS A 210 12.55 4.50 -15.56
N THR A 211 11.52 5.36 -15.63
CA THR A 211 10.67 5.66 -14.47
C THR A 211 9.47 4.71 -14.35
N TYR A 212 9.20 3.91 -15.38
CA TYR A 212 8.08 2.97 -15.39
C TYR A 212 8.14 1.91 -14.27
N PRO A 213 9.31 1.34 -13.91
CA PRO A 213 9.41 0.42 -12.77
C PRO A 213 9.01 1.06 -11.44
N LEU A 214 9.30 2.35 -11.25
CA LEU A 214 8.84 3.09 -10.06
C LEU A 214 7.31 3.18 -10.02
N PHE A 215 6.69 3.47 -11.17
CA PHE A 215 5.23 3.44 -11.33
C PHE A 215 4.67 2.04 -11.03
N PHE A 216 5.27 0.99 -11.59
CA PHE A 216 4.83 -0.39 -11.37
C PHE A 216 4.84 -0.73 -9.88
N GLY A 217 5.93 -0.44 -9.16
CA GLY A 217 6.02 -0.64 -7.72
C GLY A 217 4.90 0.08 -6.98
N THR A 218 4.69 1.38 -7.24
CA THR A 218 3.64 2.17 -6.58
C THR A 218 2.23 1.69 -6.92
N ALA A 219 1.98 1.28 -8.16
CA ALA A 219 0.69 0.74 -8.59
C ALA A 219 0.38 -0.59 -7.90
N ILE A 220 1.35 -1.50 -7.84
CA ILE A 220 1.21 -2.80 -7.16
C ILE A 220 1.05 -2.61 -5.65
N PHE A 221 1.78 -1.68 -5.04
CA PHE A 221 1.57 -1.29 -3.65
C PHE A 221 0.14 -0.80 -3.42
N ALA A 222 -0.38 0.06 -4.30
CA ALA A 222 -1.74 0.59 -4.16
C ALA A 222 -2.79 -0.51 -4.30
N PHE A 223 -2.63 -1.43 -5.25
CA PHE A 223 -3.53 -2.58 -5.44
C PHE A 223 -3.25 -3.76 -4.50
N GLU A 224 -2.36 -3.61 -3.52
CA GLU A 224 -2.13 -4.62 -2.51
C GLU A 224 -3.28 -4.57 -1.49
N GLY A 225 -4.15 -5.57 -1.59
CA GLY A 225 -5.15 -5.88 -0.58
C GLY A 225 -5.29 -7.39 -0.36
N ILE A 226 -4.42 -8.20 -0.97
CA ILE A 226 -4.58 -9.65 -1.07
C ILE A 226 -4.47 -10.33 0.29
N GLY A 227 -3.62 -9.80 1.19
CA GLY A 227 -3.48 -10.30 2.56
C GLY A 227 -4.78 -10.20 3.38
N MET A 228 -5.69 -9.28 3.03
CA MET A 228 -6.94 -9.05 3.75
C MET A 228 -8.13 -9.80 3.13
N VAL A 229 -7.99 -10.37 1.93
CA VAL A 229 -9.08 -11.02 1.18
C VAL A 229 -9.64 -12.21 1.95
N LEU A 230 -8.80 -13.21 2.27
CA LEU A 230 -9.26 -14.43 2.96
C LEU A 230 -9.72 -14.16 4.40
N PRO A 231 -9.00 -13.40 5.25
CA PRO A 231 -9.49 -13.08 6.60
C PRO A 231 -10.85 -12.37 6.60
N LEU A 232 -11.12 -11.54 5.58
CA LEU A 232 -12.38 -10.82 5.45
C LEU A 232 -13.51 -11.74 4.98
N GLU A 233 -13.24 -12.62 4.02
CA GLU A 233 -14.16 -13.68 3.59
C GLU A 233 -14.53 -14.62 4.75
N ASN A 234 -13.54 -15.06 5.52
CA ASN A 234 -13.72 -15.97 6.66
C ASN A 234 -14.61 -15.38 7.76
N LYS A 235 -14.72 -14.04 7.85
CA LYS A 235 -15.57 -13.33 8.80
C LYS A 235 -16.97 -13.03 8.24
N MET A 236 -17.29 -13.42 7.01
CA MET A 236 -18.60 -13.21 6.41
C MET A 236 -19.64 -14.21 6.90
N LYS A 237 -20.90 -13.76 6.99
CA LYS A 237 -22.03 -14.67 7.24
C LYS A 237 -22.30 -15.61 6.06
N ASP A 238 -22.08 -15.11 4.84
CA ASP A 238 -22.28 -15.86 3.59
C ASP A 238 -21.07 -15.65 2.66
N PRO A 239 -20.03 -16.51 2.77
CA PRO A 239 -18.81 -16.43 1.96
C PRO A 239 -19.07 -16.58 0.45
N ARG A 240 -20.17 -17.22 0.04
CA ARG A 240 -20.46 -17.46 -1.40
C ARG A 240 -20.66 -16.16 -2.19
N ARG A 241 -21.06 -15.08 -1.51
CA ARG A 241 -21.23 -13.74 -2.12
C ARG A 241 -19.95 -12.91 -2.12
N PHE A 242 -18.88 -13.39 -1.50
CA PHE A 242 -17.63 -12.65 -1.38
C PHE A 242 -17.00 -12.30 -2.73
N PRO A 243 -16.96 -13.18 -3.76
CA PRO A 243 -16.42 -12.79 -5.07
C PRO A 243 -17.12 -11.57 -5.67
N VAL A 244 -18.44 -11.45 -5.53
CA VAL A 244 -19.18 -10.28 -6.02
C VAL A 244 -18.78 -9.01 -5.26
N ILE A 245 -18.61 -9.10 -3.94
CA ILE A 245 -18.12 -7.98 -3.12
C ILE A 245 -16.71 -7.57 -3.56
N LEU A 246 -15.85 -8.55 -3.82
CA LEU A 246 -14.48 -8.33 -4.28
C LEU A 246 -14.46 -7.57 -5.61
N TYR A 247 -15.19 -8.04 -6.63
CA TYR A 247 -15.25 -7.36 -7.93
C TYR A 247 -15.83 -5.95 -7.83
N VAL A 248 -16.93 -5.77 -7.11
CA VAL A 248 -17.57 -4.44 -6.93
C VAL A 248 -16.64 -3.49 -6.18
N GLY A 249 -16.05 -3.94 -5.07
CA GLY A 249 -15.15 -3.12 -4.26
C GLY A 249 -13.90 -2.74 -5.02
N MET A 250 -13.28 -3.67 -5.72
CA MET A 250 -12.07 -3.39 -6.48
C MET A 250 -12.33 -2.57 -7.74
N ALA A 251 -13.52 -2.65 -8.35
CA ALA A 251 -13.92 -1.73 -9.42
C ALA A 251 -14.00 -0.29 -8.91
N ILE A 252 -14.57 -0.08 -7.71
CA ILE A 252 -14.60 1.24 -7.05
C ILE A 252 -13.18 1.73 -6.76
N VAL A 253 -12.32 0.88 -6.20
CA VAL A 253 -10.91 1.19 -5.92
C VAL A 253 -10.17 1.58 -7.20
N THR A 254 -10.31 0.79 -8.27
CA THR A 254 -9.66 1.05 -9.56
C THR A 254 -10.12 2.39 -10.16
N ALA A 255 -11.42 2.68 -10.13
CA ALA A 255 -11.95 3.95 -10.61
C ALA A 255 -11.43 5.14 -9.79
N LEU A 256 -11.35 4.99 -8.46
CA LEU A 256 -10.78 5.99 -7.56
C LEU A 256 -9.29 6.23 -7.85
N TYR A 257 -8.53 5.16 -8.11
CA TYR A 257 -7.10 5.20 -8.36
C TYR A 257 -6.76 5.89 -9.67
N ILE A 258 -7.47 5.50 -10.74
CA ILE A 258 -7.31 6.12 -12.06
C ILE A 258 -7.71 7.59 -12.01
N SER A 259 -8.86 7.91 -11.39
CA SER A 259 -9.32 9.30 -11.32
C SER A 259 -8.38 10.18 -10.50
N LEU A 260 -8.00 9.78 -9.28
CA LEU A 260 -7.10 10.59 -8.45
C LEU A 260 -5.70 10.69 -9.07
N GLY A 261 -5.17 9.58 -9.60
CA GLY A 261 -3.86 9.55 -10.24
C GLY A 261 -3.79 10.49 -11.44
N CYS A 262 -4.77 10.43 -12.35
CA CYS A 262 -4.82 11.30 -13.52
C CYS A 262 -5.08 12.76 -13.16
N LEU A 263 -6.13 13.03 -12.39
CA LEU A 263 -6.51 14.41 -12.05
C LEU A 263 -5.43 15.08 -11.19
N GLY A 264 -4.82 14.36 -10.26
CA GLY A 264 -3.70 14.85 -9.46
C GLY A 264 -2.47 15.19 -10.32
N TYR A 265 -2.12 14.33 -11.29
CA TYR A 265 -1.01 14.62 -12.19
C TYR A 265 -1.32 15.79 -13.14
N LEU A 266 -2.55 15.88 -13.64
CA LEU A 266 -2.99 17.03 -14.46
C LEU A 266 -2.83 18.35 -13.68
N GLN A 267 -3.26 18.37 -12.42
CA GLN A 267 -3.25 19.58 -11.60
C GLN A 267 -1.83 20.06 -11.27
N PHE A 268 -0.94 19.15 -10.86
CA PHE A 268 0.37 19.52 -10.30
C PHE A 268 1.53 19.34 -11.28
N GLY A 269 1.32 18.59 -12.38
CA GLY A 269 2.31 18.34 -13.42
C GLY A 269 3.65 17.87 -12.86
N ALA A 270 4.74 18.54 -13.27
CA ALA A 270 6.10 18.21 -12.85
C ALA A 270 6.34 18.42 -11.34
N ASN A 271 5.56 19.26 -10.66
CA ASN A 271 5.77 19.65 -9.26
C ASN A 271 5.10 18.72 -8.25
N ILE A 272 4.46 17.63 -8.70
CA ILE A 272 3.87 16.63 -7.80
C ILE A 272 4.96 16.01 -6.89
N GLN A 273 4.68 15.97 -5.58
CA GLN A 273 5.52 15.40 -4.55
C GLN A 273 5.14 13.93 -4.26
N GLY A 274 5.81 13.30 -3.30
CA GLY A 274 5.60 11.88 -2.93
C GLY A 274 4.15 11.53 -2.59
N SER A 275 3.39 12.48 -2.02
CA SER A 275 1.95 12.36 -1.82
C SER A 275 1.23 13.64 -2.19
N ILE A 276 0.02 13.52 -2.71
CA ILE A 276 -0.79 14.68 -3.14
C ILE A 276 -1.11 15.66 -1.99
N THR A 277 -1.15 15.17 -0.75
CA THR A 277 -1.37 16.02 0.43
C THR A 277 -0.26 17.06 0.60
N LEU A 278 0.97 16.72 0.24
CA LEU A 278 2.13 17.61 0.35
C LEU A 278 2.11 18.74 -0.69
N ASN A 279 1.28 18.62 -1.73
CA ASN A 279 1.08 19.63 -2.76
C ASN A 279 -0.08 20.60 -2.46
N LEU A 280 -0.87 20.35 -1.41
CA LEU A 280 -1.98 21.22 -1.05
C LEU A 280 -1.48 22.58 -0.51
N PRO A 281 -2.19 23.67 -0.79
CA PRO A 281 -1.78 25.01 -0.37
C PRO A 281 -1.88 25.16 1.16
N ASN A 282 -1.13 26.11 1.69
CA ASN A 282 -0.92 26.27 3.13
C ASN A 282 -2.00 27.10 3.85
N CYS A 283 -3.26 27.04 3.41
CA CYS A 283 -4.36 27.71 4.13
C CYS A 283 -4.99 26.80 5.19
N TRP A 284 -5.65 27.38 6.21
CA TRP A 284 -6.20 26.64 7.36
C TRP A 284 -7.09 25.44 6.98
N LEU A 285 -7.86 25.57 5.89
CA LEU A 285 -8.71 24.49 5.38
C LEU A 285 -7.89 23.27 4.99
N TYR A 286 -6.87 23.42 4.16
CA TYR A 286 -6.06 22.30 3.68
C TYR A 286 -5.00 21.85 4.70
N GLN A 287 -4.55 22.71 5.61
CA GLN A 287 -3.79 22.28 6.78
C GLN A 287 -4.63 21.32 7.65
N SER A 288 -5.91 21.64 7.85
CA SER A 288 -6.84 20.74 8.55
C SER A 288 -7.02 19.42 7.81
N VAL A 289 -7.06 19.42 6.47
CA VAL A 289 -7.09 18.19 5.65
C VAL A 289 -5.82 17.36 5.84
N LYS A 290 -4.63 17.97 5.82
CA LYS A 290 -3.36 17.27 6.07
C LYS A 290 -3.37 16.59 7.45
N LEU A 291 -3.83 17.29 8.49
CA LEU A 291 -3.94 16.76 9.86
C LEU A 291 -4.99 15.65 9.99
N LEU A 292 -6.21 15.86 9.46
CA LEU A 292 -7.30 14.88 9.53
C LEU A 292 -6.95 13.57 8.81
N TYR A 293 -6.29 13.66 7.65
CA TYR A 293 -5.81 12.49 6.93
C TYR A 293 -4.67 11.81 7.70
N SER A 294 -3.74 12.58 8.27
CA SER A 294 -2.65 12.05 9.10
C SER A 294 -3.15 11.31 10.34
N ILE A 295 -4.13 11.87 11.06
CA ILE A 295 -4.80 11.18 12.18
C ILE A 295 -5.46 9.87 11.70
N GLY A 296 -6.05 9.89 10.50
CA GLY A 296 -6.61 8.70 9.87
C GLY A 296 -5.58 7.60 9.61
N ILE A 297 -4.41 7.96 9.08
CA ILE A 297 -3.29 7.05 8.86
C ILE A 297 -2.69 6.55 10.18
N PHE A 298 -2.60 7.41 11.20
CA PHE A 298 -2.15 7.01 12.54
C PHE A 298 -2.98 5.85 13.10
N PHE A 299 -4.31 5.92 13.03
CA PHE A 299 -5.16 4.79 13.49
C PHE A 299 -5.16 3.60 12.52
N THR A 300 -4.94 3.83 11.23
CA THR A 300 -4.80 2.75 10.24
C THR A 300 -3.50 1.95 10.45
N TYR A 301 -2.45 2.59 10.96
CA TYR A 301 -1.20 1.92 11.36
C TYR A 301 -1.46 0.73 12.30
N GLY A 302 -2.28 0.94 13.33
CA GLY A 302 -2.59 -0.13 14.29
C GLY A 302 -3.24 -1.36 13.64
N LEU A 303 -4.05 -1.16 12.60
CA LEU A 303 -4.68 -2.26 11.86
C LEU A 303 -3.69 -2.98 10.94
N GLN A 304 -2.84 -2.25 10.22
CA GLN A 304 -1.86 -2.87 9.33
C GLN A 304 -0.77 -3.62 10.12
N PHE A 305 -0.38 -3.07 11.27
CA PHE A 305 0.53 -3.74 12.19
C PHE A 305 -0.06 -5.01 12.83
N TYR A 306 -1.38 -5.14 12.90
CA TYR A 306 -2.04 -6.29 13.50
C TYR A 306 -1.69 -7.61 12.78
N VAL A 307 -1.62 -7.59 11.45
CA VAL A 307 -1.32 -8.77 10.62
C VAL A 307 0.05 -9.38 10.95
N PRO A 308 1.18 -8.65 10.87
CA PRO A 308 2.48 -9.22 11.23
C PRO A 308 2.56 -9.56 12.72
N ALA A 309 1.85 -8.84 13.59
CA ALA A 309 1.79 -9.18 15.01
C ALA A 309 1.10 -10.54 15.26
N GLU A 310 0.01 -10.86 14.58
CA GLU A 310 -0.65 -12.18 14.67
C GLU A 310 0.24 -13.32 14.17
N ILE A 311 1.12 -13.07 13.20
CA ILE A 311 2.02 -14.08 12.67
C ILE A 311 3.24 -14.27 13.59
N ILE A 312 3.86 -13.18 14.03
CA ILE A 312 5.15 -13.21 14.75
C ILE A 312 4.97 -13.47 16.25
N VAL A 313 4.01 -12.82 16.90
CA VAL A 313 3.92 -12.84 18.36
C VAL A 313 3.65 -14.24 18.93
N PRO A 314 2.70 -15.04 18.41
CA PRO A 314 2.44 -16.38 18.93
C PRO A 314 3.66 -17.32 18.86
N PHE A 315 4.53 -17.13 17.86
CA PHE A 315 5.75 -17.91 17.69
C PHE A 315 6.77 -17.70 18.83
N PHE A 316 6.85 -16.47 19.37
CA PHE A 316 7.71 -16.16 20.51
C PHE A 316 7.04 -16.47 21.85
N VAL A 317 5.75 -16.14 21.97
CA VAL A 317 4.97 -16.35 23.20
C VAL A 317 4.86 -17.84 23.55
N SER A 318 4.66 -18.71 22.57
CA SER A 318 4.60 -20.17 22.79
C SER A 318 5.89 -20.83 23.30
N ARG A 319 7.01 -20.09 23.33
CA ARG A 319 8.32 -20.57 23.78
C ARG A 319 8.68 -20.11 25.19
N VAL A 320 7.85 -19.29 25.82
CA VAL A 320 8.11 -18.72 27.14
C VAL A 320 7.08 -19.17 28.15
N PRO A 321 7.41 -19.17 29.46
CA PRO A 321 6.44 -19.49 30.50
C PRO A 321 5.33 -18.43 30.60
N GLU A 322 4.14 -18.85 31.05
CA GLU A 322 2.92 -18.02 31.14
C GLU A 322 3.14 -16.64 31.79
N HIS A 323 3.99 -16.55 32.81
CA HIS A 323 4.27 -15.28 33.49
C HIS A 323 4.99 -14.23 32.64
N TRP A 324 5.72 -14.63 31.58
CA TRP A 324 6.42 -13.71 30.67
C TRP A 324 5.64 -13.43 29.39
N GLU A 325 4.51 -14.10 29.15
CA GLU A 325 3.78 -13.97 27.88
C GLU A 325 3.42 -12.52 27.56
N LEU A 326 2.90 -11.79 28.55
CA LEU A 326 2.51 -10.39 28.36
C LEU A 326 3.72 -9.49 28.10
N VAL A 327 4.84 -9.73 28.80
CA VAL A 327 6.06 -8.94 28.63
C VAL A 327 6.68 -9.21 27.26
N VAL A 328 6.71 -10.46 26.82
CA VAL A 328 7.24 -10.87 25.51
C VAL A 328 6.35 -10.36 24.38
N ASP A 329 5.02 -10.47 24.49
CA ASP A 329 4.07 -9.90 23.52
C ASP A 329 4.33 -8.40 23.32
N LEU A 330 4.37 -7.63 24.41
CA LEU A 330 4.63 -6.19 24.35
C LEU A 330 6.03 -5.86 23.83
N ALA A 331 7.05 -6.59 24.29
CA ALA A 331 8.44 -6.36 23.85
C ALA A 331 8.61 -6.60 22.35
N ILE A 332 8.05 -7.70 21.81
CA ILE A 332 8.09 -7.99 20.37
C ILE A 332 7.34 -6.93 19.58
N ARG A 333 6.16 -6.51 20.03
CA ARG A 333 5.41 -5.43 19.39
C ARG A 333 6.21 -4.12 19.33
N THR A 334 6.78 -3.69 20.46
CA THR A 334 7.63 -2.51 20.52
C THR A 334 8.85 -2.64 19.63
N MET A 335 9.53 -3.80 19.63
CA MET A 335 10.69 -4.07 18.78
C MET A 335 10.37 -3.95 17.29
N LEU A 336 9.23 -4.47 16.85
CA LEU A 336 8.77 -4.36 15.47
C LEU A 336 8.42 -2.91 15.08
N VAL A 337 7.80 -2.12 15.97
CA VAL A 337 7.54 -0.70 15.72
C VAL A 337 8.84 0.11 15.67
N CYS A 338 9.81 -0.21 16.53
CA CYS A 338 11.14 0.40 16.46
C CYS A 338 11.85 0.06 15.14
N LEU A 339 11.75 -1.19 14.68
CA LEU A 339 12.32 -1.63 13.41
C LEU A 339 11.73 -0.83 12.24
N THR A 340 10.41 -0.66 12.17
CA THR A 340 9.77 0.12 11.10
C THR A 340 10.15 1.60 11.15
N CYS A 341 10.32 2.17 12.35
CA CYS A 341 10.82 3.52 12.53
C CYS A 341 12.26 3.69 12.03
N VAL A 342 13.17 2.76 12.36
CA VAL A 342 14.56 2.78 11.88
C VAL A 342 14.61 2.71 10.36
N LEU A 343 13.82 1.82 9.74
CA LEU A 343 13.72 1.72 8.28
C LEU A 343 13.20 3.01 7.63
N ALA A 344 12.19 3.65 8.24
CA ALA A 344 11.68 4.95 7.78
C ALA A 344 12.73 6.08 7.89
N ILE A 345 13.55 6.08 8.94
CA ILE A 345 14.64 7.07 9.12
C ILE A 345 15.76 6.87 8.09
N LEU A 346 16.07 5.61 7.76
CA LEU A 346 17.08 5.26 6.76
C LEU A 346 16.66 5.73 5.35
N ILE A 347 15.38 5.62 5.02
CA ILE A 347 14.84 6.00 3.71
C ILE A 347 13.68 7.00 3.89
N PRO A 348 13.97 8.29 4.16
CA PRO A 348 12.94 9.32 4.37
C PRO A 348 12.39 9.84 3.03
N ARG A 349 12.12 8.94 2.07
CA ARG A 349 11.53 9.24 0.76
C ARG A 349 10.31 8.37 0.53
N LEU A 350 9.13 8.96 0.75
CA LEU A 350 7.85 8.26 0.75
C LEU A 350 7.60 7.48 -0.55
N ASP A 351 7.89 8.10 -1.70
CA ASP A 351 7.71 7.54 -3.03
C ASP A 351 8.56 6.29 -3.28
N LEU A 352 9.83 6.32 -2.86
CA LEU A 352 10.72 5.16 -3.02
C LEU A 352 10.37 4.03 -2.06
N VAL A 353 9.99 4.32 -0.82
CA VAL A 353 9.57 3.26 0.12
C VAL A 353 8.30 2.58 -0.41
N ILE A 354 7.33 3.35 -0.90
CA ILE A 354 6.12 2.80 -1.54
C ILE A 354 6.49 1.90 -2.73
N SER A 355 7.35 2.39 -3.63
CA SER A 355 7.74 1.65 -4.82
C SER A 355 8.55 0.39 -4.50
N LEU A 356 9.46 0.45 -3.52
CA LEU A 356 10.29 -0.69 -3.09
C LEU A 356 9.43 -1.79 -2.44
N VAL A 357 8.53 -1.43 -1.52
CA VAL A 357 7.63 -2.40 -0.88
C VAL A 357 6.70 -3.03 -1.93
N GLY A 358 6.17 -2.21 -2.84
CA GLY A 358 5.30 -2.68 -3.91
C GLY A 358 5.99 -3.62 -4.91
N SER A 359 7.21 -3.27 -5.32
CA SER A 359 7.99 -4.09 -6.25
C SER A 359 8.52 -5.37 -5.62
N VAL A 360 8.98 -5.36 -4.37
CA VAL A 360 9.52 -6.57 -3.72
C VAL A 360 8.41 -7.46 -3.20
N SER A 361 7.69 -7.04 -2.17
CA SER A 361 6.86 -7.96 -1.39
C SER A 361 5.44 -8.06 -1.93
N SER A 362 4.86 -6.93 -2.36
CA SER A 362 3.51 -6.92 -2.91
C SER A 362 3.43 -7.61 -4.28
N SER A 363 4.45 -7.48 -5.15
CA SER A 363 4.45 -8.19 -6.44
C SER A 363 4.51 -9.71 -6.26
N ALA A 364 5.30 -10.20 -5.31
CA ALA A 364 5.40 -11.62 -4.97
C ALA A 364 4.04 -12.16 -4.52
N LEU A 365 3.38 -11.48 -3.58
CA LEU A 365 2.09 -11.89 -3.05
C LEU A 365 0.93 -11.71 -4.01
N ALA A 366 0.89 -10.63 -4.78
CA ALA A 366 -0.26 -10.25 -5.59
C ALA A 366 -0.22 -10.86 -6.99
N LEU A 367 0.97 -11.03 -7.59
CA LEU A 367 1.11 -11.42 -8.99
C LEU A 367 1.86 -12.74 -9.21
N ILE A 368 2.82 -13.10 -8.36
CA ILE A 368 3.64 -14.30 -8.58
C ILE A 368 2.97 -15.53 -7.97
N ILE A 369 2.63 -15.46 -6.68
CA ILE A 369 2.15 -16.61 -5.91
C ILE A 369 0.75 -17.09 -6.35
N PRO A 370 -0.27 -16.22 -6.56
CA PRO A 370 -1.62 -16.70 -6.88
C PRO A 370 -1.70 -17.50 -8.20
N PRO A 371 -1.10 -17.06 -9.33
CA PRO A 371 -1.11 -17.86 -10.55
C PRO A 371 -0.39 -19.20 -10.41
N LEU A 372 0.74 -19.24 -9.69
CA LEU A 372 1.44 -20.50 -9.39
C LEU A 372 0.58 -21.43 -8.53
N LEU A 373 -0.17 -20.85 -7.59
CA LEU A 373 -1.15 -21.58 -6.79
C LEU A 373 -2.30 -22.15 -7.65
N GLU A 374 -2.84 -21.40 -8.62
CA GLU A 374 -3.86 -21.90 -9.57
C GLU A 374 -3.31 -23.13 -10.31
N ILE A 375 -2.10 -23.00 -10.86
CA ILE A 375 -1.40 -24.09 -11.55
C ILE A 375 -1.30 -25.32 -10.65
N THR A 376 -0.69 -25.19 -9.48
CA THR A 376 -0.48 -26.34 -8.57
C THR A 376 -1.76 -27.00 -8.06
N THR A 377 -2.83 -26.22 -7.88
CA THR A 377 -4.12 -26.71 -7.37
C THR A 377 -4.90 -27.49 -8.42
N TYR A 378 -5.01 -26.96 -9.65
CA TYR A 378 -5.89 -27.50 -10.68
C TYR A 378 -5.18 -28.33 -11.75
N TYR A 379 -3.84 -28.45 -11.72
CA TYR A 379 -3.09 -29.22 -12.71
C TYR A 379 -3.56 -30.67 -12.82
N SER A 380 -3.80 -31.34 -11.68
CA SER A 380 -4.27 -32.73 -11.64
C SER A 380 -5.70 -32.92 -12.15
N GLU A 381 -6.48 -31.84 -12.22
CA GLU A 381 -7.89 -31.87 -12.66
C GLU A 381 -8.05 -31.63 -14.18
N GLY A 382 -6.93 -31.53 -14.93
CA GLY A 382 -6.95 -31.38 -16.38
C GLY A 382 -7.14 -29.93 -16.83
N MET A 383 -6.26 -29.03 -16.37
CA MET A 383 -6.34 -27.61 -16.68
C MET A 383 -6.11 -27.30 -18.17
N SER A 384 -6.85 -26.33 -18.71
CA SER A 384 -6.66 -25.91 -20.10
C SER A 384 -5.27 -25.29 -20.32
N PRO A 385 -4.58 -25.56 -21.45
CA PRO A 385 -3.28 -24.97 -21.76
C PRO A 385 -3.30 -23.43 -21.77
N LEU A 386 -4.44 -22.83 -22.13
CA LEU A 386 -4.62 -21.38 -22.13
C LEU A 386 -4.59 -20.79 -20.71
N ALA A 387 -5.18 -21.48 -19.72
CA ALA A 387 -5.13 -21.05 -18.33
C ALA A 387 -3.69 -21.08 -17.79
N ILE A 388 -2.95 -22.15 -18.08
CA ILE A 388 -1.53 -22.28 -17.71
C ILE A 388 -0.69 -21.18 -18.36
N ALA A 389 -0.90 -20.90 -19.64
CA ALA A 389 -0.18 -19.84 -20.35
C ALA A 389 -0.48 -18.45 -19.77
N LYS A 390 -1.74 -18.16 -19.44
CA LYS A 390 -2.15 -16.93 -18.75
C LYS A 390 -1.45 -16.80 -17.39
N ASP A 391 -1.47 -17.86 -16.59
CA ASP A 391 -0.88 -17.85 -15.25
C ASP A 391 0.63 -17.69 -15.27
N ALA A 392 1.30 -18.38 -16.19
CA ALA A 392 2.72 -18.22 -16.43
C ALA A 392 3.06 -16.78 -16.85
N LEU A 393 2.26 -16.18 -17.75
CA LEU A 393 2.48 -14.81 -18.20
C LEU A 393 2.34 -13.78 -17.06
N ILE A 394 1.29 -13.91 -16.23
CA ILE A 394 1.08 -13.04 -15.07
C ILE A 394 2.23 -13.18 -14.07
N SER A 395 2.64 -14.42 -13.77
CA SER A 395 3.72 -14.70 -12.83
C SER A 395 5.08 -14.16 -13.33
N ILE A 396 5.37 -14.32 -14.63
CA ILE A 396 6.58 -13.75 -15.26
C ILE A 396 6.55 -12.22 -15.22
N LEU A 397 5.41 -11.59 -15.52
CA LEU A 397 5.27 -10.14 -15.42
C LEU A 397 5.49 -9.64 -13.99
N GLY A 398 4.95 -10.34 -13.00
CA GLY A 398 5.21 -10.09 -11.58
C GLY A 398 6.69 -10.21 -11.24
N PHE A 399 7.37 -11.25 -11.73
CA PHE A 399 8.79 -11.48 -11.49
C PHE A 399 9.70 -10.44 -12.17
N VAL A 400 9.41 -10.05 -13.41
CA VAL A 400 10.13 -8.96 -14.08
C VAL A 400 9.92 -7.65 -13.32
N GLY A 401 8.70 -7.35 -12.93
CA GLY A 401 8.38 -6.18 -12.12
C GLY A 401 9.07 -6.18 -10.75
N PHE A 402 9.21 -7.36 -10.13
CA PHE A 402 10.00 -7.57 -8.92
C PHE A 402 11.46 -7.18 -9.12
N VAL A 403 12.13 -7.79 -10.10
CA VAL A 403 13.57 -7.59 -10.32
C VAL A 403 13.85 -6.15 -10.75
N VAL A 404 13.14 -5.66 -11.76
CA VAL A 404 13.39 -4.33 -12.34
C VAL A 404 12.94 -3.21 -11.39
N GLY A 405 11.79 -3.36 -10.72
CA GLY A 405 11.31 -2.40 -9.74
C GLY A 405 12.23 -2.27 -8.53
N THR A 406 12.73 -3.41 -8.02
CA THR A 406 13.71 -3.41 -6.92
C THR A 406 15.01 -2.76 -7.34
N TYR A 407 15.51 -3.08 -8.54
CA TYR A 407 16.74 -2.49 -9.06
C TYR A 407 16.63 -0.97 -9.18
N GLU A 408 15.58 -0.44 -9.82
CA GLU A 408 15.41 1.01 -9.98
C GLU A 408 15.19 1.72 -8.63
N ALA A 409 14.40 1.13 -7.72
CA ALA A 409 14.20 1.72 -6.39
C ALA A 409 15.51 1.81 -5.59
N LEU A 410 16.36 0.78 -5.66
CA LEU A 410 17.69 0.79 -5.02
C LEU A 410 18.67 1.72 -5.74
N TYR A 411 18.62 1.77 -7.07
CA TYR A 411 19.45 2.66 -7.86
C TYR A 411 19.18 4.13 -7.52
N GLU A 412 17.91 4.54 -7.53
CA GLU A 412 17.49 5.88 -7.12
C GLU A 412 17.80 6.14 -5.63
N LEU A 413 17.76 5.12 -4.78
CA LEU A 413 18.16 5.23 -3.36
C LEU A 413 19.62 5.64 -3.17
N ILE A 414 20.51 5.12 -4.01
CA ILE A 414 21.96 5.35 -3.93
C ILE A 414 22.35 6.70 -4.57
N GLN A 415 21.56 7.20 -5.52
CA GLN A 415 21.83 8.51 -6.10
C GLN A 415 21.58 9.64 -5.09
N PRO A 416 22.56 10.54 -4.87
CA PRO A 416 22.32 11.73 -4.07
C PRO A 416 21.21 12.56 -4.73
N SER A 417 20.23 13.01 -3.95
CA SER A 417 19.19 13.92 -4.42
C SER A 417 19.85 15.11 -5.11
N ASN A 418 19.84 15.14 -6.44
CA ASN A 418 20.15 16.35 -7.18
C ASN A 418 19.05 17.36 -6.82
N ALA A 419 19.38 18.30 -5.93
CA ALA A 419 18.59 19.49 -5.72
C ALA A 419 18.28 20.11 -7.10
N PRO A 420 17.09 20.70 -7.31
CA PRO A 420 16.78 21.35 -8.57
C PRO A 420 17.85 22.40 -8.85
N ILE A 421 18.52 22.26 -10.01
CA ILE A 421 19.42 23.27 -10.54
C ILE A 421 18.55 24.52 -10.75
N PHE A 422 18.71 25.51 -9.89
CA PHE A 422 18.23 26.86 -10.16
C PHE A 422 18.97 27.33 -11.43
N ILE A 423 18.32 27.21 -12.58
CA ILE A 423 18.77 27.88 -13.80
C ILE A 423 18.54 29.37 -13.53
N ASN A 424 19.60 30.07 -13.11
CA ASN A 424 19.62 31.52 -13.12
C ASN A 424 19.42 31.97 -14.57
N SER A 425 18.20 32.38 -14.90
CA SER A 425 17.91 33.13 -16.10
C SER A 425 18.44 34.57 -15.94
N THR A 426 19.75 34.73 -16.07
CA THR A 426 20.41 36.04 -16.24
C THR A 426 21.41 35.93 -17.39
N SER A 427 20.89 35.88 -18.62
CA SER A 427 21.60 36.32 -19.83
C SER A 427 20.67 36.24 -21.05
N ALA A 428 19.83 37.25 -21.24
CA ALA A 428 19.25 37.57 -22.55
C ALA A 428 18.96 39.06 -22.59
N SER A 429 20.03 39.85 -22.60
CA SER A 429 20.05 41.23 -23.08
C SER A 429 21.16 41.33 -24.11
N ALA A 430 20.79 41.13 -25.37
CA ALA A 430 21.45 41.65 -26.56
C ALA A 430 20.45 41.60 -27.71
#